data_AF-A0A7C0XHE7-F1
#
_entry.id   AF-A0A7C0XHE7-F1
#
_cell.length_a   1.000
_cell.length_b   1.000
_cell.length_c   1.000
_cell.angle_alpha   90.00
_cell.angle_beta   90.00
_cell.angle_gamma   90.00
#
_symmetry.space_group_name_H-M   'P 1'
#
loop_
_entity.id
_entity.type
_entity.pdbx_description
1 polymer ?
#
loop_
_entity_poly.entity_id
_entity_poly.type
_entity_poly.pdbx_seq_one_letter_code
_entity_poly.pdbx_strand_id
1 'polypeptide(L)'
;EIKRLGGVPYMWKTGHSLIKEKMRELKVPFAGEMSGHLFFAGDYYGYDDAIYVSARFAQMVSRLDKKLSEKMKEYPHYYSTPEMRLECPDDKTKFEIARKAREYFLKNYECVDVDGVRIKFSDGWGLVRASNTQPVIVTRFEARTKERLSEIKNMVLSKLKEFGDVKIAGDV
;
A
#
# COMPACT_ATOMS: atom_id res chain seq x y z
N GLU A 1 -1.66 -14.18 5.73
CA GLU A 1 -1.47 -14.24 7.19
C GLU A 1 -2.67 -13.86 8.02
N ILE A 2 -3.17 -12.62 7.99
CA ILE A 2 -4.32 -12.20 8.82
C ILE A 2 -5.51 -13.19 8.70
N LYS A 3 -5.95 -13.49 7.47
CA LYS A 3 -7.01 -14.49 7.22
C LYS A 3 -6.64 -15.91 7.67
N ARG A 4 -5.38 -16.32 7.48
CA ARG A 4 -4.87 -17.65 7.88
C ARG A 4 -4.95 -17.85 9.40
N LEU A 5 -4.76 -16.78 10.17
CA LEU A 5 -4.85 -16.75 11.62
C LEU A 5 -6.28 -16.43 12.13
N GLY A 6 -7.30 -16.43 11.26
CA GLY A 6 -8.69 -16.19 11.63
C GLY A 6 -9.11 -14.72 11.73
N GLY A 7 -8.23 -13.77 11.41
CA GLY A 7 -8.55 -12.35 11.36
C GLY A 7 -9.23 -11.91 10.07
N VAL A 8 -9.96 -10.80 10.13
CA VAL A 8 -10.60 -10.17 8.95
C VAL A 8 -9.82 -8.92 8.55
N PRO A 9 -9.05 -8.94 7.44
CA PRO A 9 -8.30 -7.77 7.02
C PRO A 9 -9.24 -6.71 6.44
N TYR A 10 -9.03 -5.46 6.84
CA TYR A 10 -9.74 -4.30 6.30
C TYR A 10 -8.72 -3.31 5.74
N MET A 11 -8.80 -3.04 4.43
CA MET A 11 -7.93 -2.06 3.76
C MET A 11 -8.60 -0.69 3.77
N TRP A 12 -7.87 0.34 4.15
CA TRP A 12 -8.42 1.69 4.25
C TRP A 12 -7.49 2.75 3.65
N LYS A 13 -8.00 3.98 3.57
CA LYS A 13 -7.29 5.15 3.05
C LYS A 13 -6.04 5.45 3.89
N THR A 14 -5.00 5.91 3.20
CA THR A 14 -3.75 6.39 3.83
C THR A 14 -4.03 7.71 4.57
N GLY A 15 -3.54 7.84 5.81
CA GLY A 15 -3.54 9.02 6.65
C GLY A 15 -3.79 8.66 8.12
N HIS A 16 -2.90 9.09 9.02
CA HIS A 16 -2.98 8.75 10.46
C HIS A 16 -4.37 9.03 11.08
N SER A 17 -4.99 10.18 10.76
CA SER A 17 -6.33 10.54 11.27
C SER A 17 -7.43 9.65 10.69
N LEU A 18 -7.36 9.34 9.40
CA LEU A 18 -8.35 8.50 8.71
C LEU A 18 -8.33 7.06 9.23
N ILE A 19 -7.13 6.55 9.54
CA ILE A 19 -6.96 5.23 10.16
C ILE A 19 -7.56 5.24 11.57
N LYS A 20 -7.23 6.21 12.43
CA LYS A 20 -7.81 6.32 13.79
C LYS A 20 -9.33 6.36 13.78
N GLU A 21 -9.90 7.18 12.88
CA GLU A 21 -11.35 7.28 12.73
C GLU A 21 -11.97 5.93 12.35
N LYS A 22 -11.42 5.28 11.33
CA LYS A 22 -11.93 3.98 10.87
C LYS A 22 -11.74 2.88 11.90
N MET A 23 -10.65 2.92 12.67
CA MET A 23 -10.44 1.99 13.77
C MET A 23 -11.53 2.10 14.84
N ARG A 24 -11.92 3.33 15.21
CA ARG A 24 -13.01 3.55 16.18
C ARG A 24 -14.35 3.08 15.63
N GLU A 25 -14.63 3.36 14.37
CA GLU A 25 -15.85 2.92 13.68
C GLU A 25 -15.97 1.39 13.69
N LEU A 26 -14.91 0.69 13.28
CA LEU A 26 -14.89 -0.77 13.16
C LEU A 26 -14.54 -1.50 14.47
N LYS A 27 -14.14 -0.76 15.51
CA LYS A 27 -13.66 -1.30 16.80
C LYS A 27 -12.58 -2.37 16.64
N VAL A 28 -11.63 -2.15 15.73
CA VAL A 28 -10.54 -3.12 15.48
C VAL A 28 -9.41 -2.97 16.52
N PRO A 29 -8.78 -4.08 16.96
CA PRO A 29 -7.77 -4.05 18.01
C PRO A 29 -6.39 -3.58 17.54
N PHE A 30 -6.16 -3.53 16.22
CA PHE A 30 -4.88 -3.18 15.64
C PHE A 30 -5.05 -2.57 14.24
N ALA A 31 -4.25 -1.55 13.91
CA ALA A 31 -4.07 -1.08 12.54
C ALA A 31 -2.63 -0.63 12.31
N GLY A 32 -2.29 -0.45 11.04
CA GLY A 32 -0.97 0.02 10.65
C GLY A 32 -0.97 0.68 9.28
N GLU A 33 -0.03 1.60 9.10
CA GLU A 33 0.25 2.26 7.84
C GLU A 33 1.73 2.06 7.44
N MET A 34 1.99 2.11 6.13
CA MET A 34 3.34 1.97 5.58
C MET A 34 4.30 3.09 6.00
N SER A 35 3.81 4.24 6.46
CA SER A 35 4.61 5.32 7.04
C SER A 35 5.27 4.93 8.38
N GLY A 36 4.87 3.81 8.99
CA GLY A 36 5.37 3.33 10.29
C GLY A 36 4.43 3.62 11.47
N HIS A 37 3.33 4.34 11.23
CA HIS A 37 2.29 4.53 12.24
C HIS A 37 1.56 3.21 12.49
N LEU A 38 1.72 2.67 13.71
CA LEU A 38 1.08 1.44 14.18
C LEU A 38 0.23 1.74 15.41
N PHE A 39 -1.00 1.22 15.42
CA PHE A 39 -2.03 1.57 16.39
C PHE A 39 -2.47 0.31 17.13
N PHE A 40 -2.35 0.31 18.46
CA PHE A 40 -2.85 -0.76 19.32
C PHE A 40 -4.08 -0.29 20.08
N ALA A 41 -5.20 -0.97 19.92
CA ALA A 41 -6.48 -0.66 20.57
C ALA A 41 -7.07 -1.86 21.35
N GLY A 42 -6.45 -3.05 21.26
CA GLY A 42 -6.90 -4.23 22.01
C GLY A 42 -6.60 -4.14 23.50
N ASP A 43 -5.35 -3.84 23.83
CA ASP A 43 -4.81 -3.72 25.19
C ASP A 43 -4.10 -2.36 25.40
N TYR A 44 -4.44 -1.37 24.57
CA TYR A 44 -3.88 -0.02 24.61
C TYR A 44 -4.90 1.01 24.12
N TYR A 45 -4.52 2.29 24.07
CA TYR A 45 -5.44 3.42 23.92
C TYR A 45 -5.89 3.76 22.49
N GLY A 46 -5.40 3.04 21.47
CA GLY A 46 -5.82 3.19 20.08
C GLY A 46 -5.19 4.36 19.31
N TYR A 47 -4.30 5.15 19.93
CA TYR A 47 -3.43 6.07 19.20
C TYR A 47 -2.13 5.37 18.75
N ASP A 48 -1.46 5.99 17.78
CA ASP A 48 -0.14 5.58 17.31
C ASP A 48 0.94 5.97 18.31
N ASP A 49 1.76 5.01 18.71
CA ASP A 49 2.84 5.23 19.67
C ASP A 49 4.03 4.35 19.32
N ALA A 50 5.07 4.96 18.76
CA ALA A 50 6.28 4.25 18.36
C ALA A 50 7.05 3.64 19.54
N ILE A 51 6.98 4.26 20.73
CA ILE A 51 7.65 3.75 21.94
C ILE A 51 6.92 2.49 22.40
N TYR A 52 5.59 2.54 22.48
CA TYR A 52 4.78 1.38 22.83
C TYR A 52 4.95 0.24 21.82
N VAL A 53 4.89 0.55 20.52
CA VAL A 53 5.13 -0.42 19.44
C VAL A 53 6.49 -1.08 19.57
N SER A 54 7.55 -0.31 19.88
CA SER A 54 8.90 -0.83 20.08
C SER A 54 8.98 -1.76 21.29
N ALA A 55 8.30 -1.41 22.39
CA ALA A 55 8.22 -2.27 23.58
C ALA A 55 7.45 -3.58 23.29
N ARG A 56 6.33 -3.51 22.55
CA ARG A 56 5.56 -4.69 22.11
C ARG A 56 6.37 -5.58 21.18
N PHE A 57 7.11 -4.98 20.26
CA PHE A 57 8.02 -5.70 19.37
C PHE A 57 9.14 -6.39 20.16
N ALA A 58 9.80 -5.70 21.09
CA ALA A 58 10.82 -6.28 21.96
C ALA A 58 10.26 -7.44 22.81
N GLN A 59 9.05 -7.28 23.36
CA GLN A 59 8.35 -8.36 24.09
C GLN A 59 8.04 -9.56 23.19
N MET A 60 7.64 -9.34 21.94
CA MET A 60 7.40 -10.42 20.98
C MET A 60 8.71 -11.15 20.66
N VAL A 61 9.79 -10.41 20.37
CA VAL A 61 11.10 -10.96 20.03
C VAL A 61 11.71 -11.73 21.19
N SER A 62 11.54 -11.28 22.44
CA SER A 62 12.07 -11.97 23.62
C SER A 62 11.43 -13.33 23.90
N ARG A 63 10.28 -13.62 23.27
CA ARG A 63 9.57 -14.91 23.38
C ARG A 63 9.83 -15.85 22.20
N LEU A 64 10.64 -15.45 21.22
CA LEU A 64 10.96 -16.30 20.09
C LEU A 64 11.93 -17.42 20.50
N ASP A 65 11.68 -18.60 19.95
CA ASP A 65 12.52 -19.79 20.08
C ASP A 65 13.72 -19.78 19.10
N LYS A 66 13.75 -18.84 18.16
CA LYS A 66 14.76 -18.69 17.11
C LYS A 66 15.12 -17.23 16.91
N LYS A 67 16.20 -16.96 16.17
CA LYS A 67 16.54 -15.58 15.80
C LYS A 67 15.42 -14.98 14.95
N LEU A 68 15.16 -13.69 15.14
CA LEU A 68 14.19 -12.97 14.34
C LEU A 68 14.46 -13.12 12.83
N SER A 69 15.73 -13.06 12.41
CA SER A 69 16.13 -13.24 11.01
C SER A 69 15.77 -14.60 10.43
N GLU A 70 15.62 -15.64 11.26
CA GLU A 70 15.16 -16.96 10.83
C GLU A 70 13.65 -17.00 10.70
N LYS A 71 12.91 -16.47 11.69
CA LYS A 71 11.45 -16.35 11.63
C LYS A 71 10.99 -15.53 10.43
N MET A 72 11.71 -14.47 10.08
CA MET A 72 11.38 -13.64 8.92
C MET A 72 11.43 -14.41 7.58
N LYS A 73 12.18 -15.52 7.50
CA LYS A 73 12.23 -16.37 6.29
C LYS A 73 10.95 -17.18 6.09
N GLU A 74 10.14 -17.36 7.13
CA GLU A 74 8.85 -18.05 7.04
C GLU A 74 7.79 -17.18 6.34
N TYR A 75 8.01 -15.87 6.27
CA TYR A 75 7.08 -14.95 5.61
C TYR A 75 7.33 -14.85 4.11
N PRO A 76 6.26 -14.70 3.32
CA PRO A 76 6.32 -14.28 1.92
C PRO A 76 7.31 -13.15 1.65
N HIS A 77 8.36 -13.42 0.87
CA HIS A 77 9.20 -12.36 0.32
C HIS A 77 8.53 -11.76 -0.92
N TYR A 78 8.59 -10.43 -1.01
CA TYR A 78 8.15 -9.65 -2.17
C TYR A 78 9.26 -8.66 -2.55
N TYR A 79 9.45 -8.48 -3.85
CA TYR A 79 10.19 -7.37 -4.41
C TYR A 79 9.24 -6.19 -4.58
N SER A 80 9.65 -5.01 -4.14
CA SER A 80 8.85 -3.80 -4.20
C SER A 80 9.61 -2.67 -4.89
N THR A 81 8.91 -1.85 -5.66
CA THR A 81 9.46 -0.55 -6.04
C THR A 81 9.44 0.42 -4.85
N PRO A 82 10.30 1.46 -4.84
CA PRO A 82 10.01 2.64 -4.03
C PRO A 82 8.67 3.26 -4.45
N GLU A 83 8.19 4.23 -3.67
CA GLU A 83 7.11 5.11 -4.13
C GLU A 83 7.57 5.84 -5.39
N MET A 84 6.90 5.59 -6.52
CA MET A 84 7.20 6.23 -7.79
C MET A 84 6.24 7.40 -8.01
N ARG A 85 6.78 8.51 -8.50
CA ARG A 85 6.04 9.74 -8.75
C ARG A 85 6.03 10.01 -10.24
N LEU A 86 4.84 10.04 -10.83
CA LEU A 86 4.61 10.36 -12.23
C LEU A 86 4.10 11.80 -12.33
N GLU A 87 4.92 12.71 -12.81
CA GLU A 87 4.55 14.10 -13.02
C GLU A 87 3.53 14.23 -14.14
N CYS A 88 2.50 15.02 -13.87
CA CYS A 88 1.48 15.43 -14.82
C CYS A 88 1.62 16.94 -15.07
N PRO A 89 1.19 17.45 -16.25
CA PRO A 89 1.26 18.89 -16.56
C PRO A 89 0.50 19.77 -15.55
N ASP A 90 -0.68 19.30 -15.12
CA ASP A 90 -1.55 20.00 -14.20
C ASP A 90 -2.48 19.03 -13.45
N ASP A 91 -3.22 19.56 -12.47
CA ASP A 91 -4.16 18.78 -11.67
C ASP A 91 -5.32 18.22 -12.51
N LYS A 92 -5.80 18.96 -13.51
CA LYS A 92 -6.91 18.53 -14.37
C LYS A 92 -6.54 17.25 -15.12
N THR A 93 -5.33 17.23 -15.70
CA THR A 93 -4.77 16.10 -16.42
C THR A 93 -4.53 14.92 -15.49
N LYS A 94 -3.93 15.17 -14.31
CA LYS A 94 -3.74 14.14 -13.27
C LYS A 94 -5.06 13.45 -12.90
N PHE A 95 -6.10 14.22 -12.58
CA PHE A 95 -7.39 13.65 -12.15
C PHE A 95 -8.08 12.90 -13.28
N GLU A 96 -7.99 13.39 -14.52
CA GLU A 96 -8.56 12.69 -15.67
C GLU A 96 -7.87 11.35 -15.96
N ILE A 97 -6.53 11.32 -15.91
CA ILE A 97 -5.76 10.07 -16.05
C ILE A 97 -6.10 9.10 -14.93
N ALA A 98 -6.15 9.56 -13.68
CA ALA A 98 -6.51 8.72 -12.54
C ALA A 98 -7.93 8.15 -12.65
N ARG A 99 -8.89 8.95 -13.15
CA ARG A 99 -10.27 8.50 -13.41
C ARG A 99 -10.32 7.42 -14.48
N LYS A 100 -9.70 7.65 -15.64
CA LYS A 100 -9.61 6.68 -16.73
C LYS A 100 -8.92 5.39 -16.29
N ALA A 101 -7.82 5.50 -15.53
CA ALA A 101 -7.11 4.36 -14.97
C ALA A 101 -8.01 3.54 -14.04
N ARG A 102 -8.70 4.20 -13.10
CA ARG A 102 -9.65 3.54 -12.20
C ARG A 102 -10.73 2.79 -12.96
N GLU A 103 -11.38 3.44 -13.93
CA GLU A 103 -12.44 2.82 -14.76
C GLU A 103 -11.92 1.62 -15.55
N TYR A 104 -10.77 1.75 -16.19
CA TYR A 104 -10.17 0.65 -16.95
C TYR A 104 -9.80 -0.53 -16.04
N PHE A 105 -9.09 -0.30 -14.94
CA PHE A 105 -8.62 -1.39 -14.11
C PHE A 105 -9.74 -2.09 -13.35
N LEU A 106 -10.76 -1.36 -12.86
CA LEU A 106 -11.95 -1.97 -12.24
C LEU A 106 -12.73 -2.86 -13.21
N LYS A 107 -12.76 -2.51 -14.50
CA LYS A 107 -13.44 -3.30 -15.51
C LYS A 107 -12.70 -4.59 -15.89
N ASN A 108 -11.36 -4.60 -15.76
CA ASN A 108 -10.52 -5.67 -16.32
C ASN A 108 -9.82 -6.53 -15.25
N TYR A 109 -9.79 -6.12 -13.98
CA TYR A 109 -9.04 -6.79 -12.93
C TYR A 109 -9.77 -6.73 -11.58
N GLU A 110 -9.43 -7.65 -10.66
CA GLU A 110 -9.83 -7.49 -9.27
C GLU A 110 -9.07 -6.32 -8.65
N CYS A 111 -9.80 -5.33 -8.13
CA CYS A 111 -9.23 -4.11 -7.61
C CYS A 111 -9.81 -3.72 -6.24
N VAL A 112 -9.08 -2.87 -5.53
CA VAL A 112 -9.58 -2.09 -4.38
C VAL A 112 -9.43 -0.62 -4.72
N ASP A 113 -10.51 0.15 -4.61
CA ASP A 113 -10.60 1.52 -5.10
C ASP A 113 -10.85 2.56 -3.99
N VAL A 114 -10.46 2.22 -2.77
CA VAL A 114 -10.63 3.06 -1.57
C VAL A 114 -9.78 4.34 -1.64
N ASP A 115 -8.57 4.25 -2.20
CA ASP A 115 -7.61 5.35 -2.32
C ASP A 115 -6.82 5.23 -3.63
N GLY A 116 -7.43 5.68 -4.74
CA GLY A 116 -6.94 5.40 -6.08
C GLY A 116 -7.45 4.04 -6.59
N VAL A 117 -6.63 3.30 -7.34
CA VAL A 117 -6.92 1.93 -7.76
C VAL A 117 -5.74 1.02 -7.44
N ARG A 118 -5.99 0.02 -6.60
CA ARG A 118 -5.05 -1.05 -6.25
C ARG A 118 -5.45 -2.32 -6.98
N ILE A 119 -4.70 -2.66 -8.01
CA ILE A 119 -4.86 -3.84 -8.85
C ILE A 119 -4.27 -5.04 -8.14
N LYS A 120 -5.04 -6.12 -8.00
CA LYS A 120 -4.57 -7.36 -7.40
C LYS A 120 -4.25 -8.40 -8.46
N PHE A 121 -3.09 -9.04 -8.29
CA PHE A 121 -2.70 -10.23 -9.02
C PHE A 121 -2.48 -11.37 -8.01
N SER A 122 -2.45 -12.60 -8.48
CA SER A 122 -2.17 -13.77 -7.63
C SER A 122 -0.77 -13.73 -7.00
N ASP A 123 0.16 -13.04 -7.65
CA ASP A 123 1.59 -13.02 -7.34
C ASP A 123 2.15 -11.60 -7.09
N GLY A 124 1.29 -10.60 -6.99
CA GLY A 124 1.69 -9.21 -6.86
C GLY A 124 0.53 -8.22 -6.82
N TRP A 125 0.84 -6.93 -6.78
CA TRP A 125 -0.15 -5.86 -6.88
C TRP A 125 0.48 -4.58 -7.44
N GLY A 126 -0.38 -3.71 -7.98
CA GLY A 126 0.00 -2.37 -8.42
C GLY A 126 -0.97 -1.33 -7.87
N LEU A 127 -0.45 -0.20 -7.39
CA LEU A 127 -1.25 0.95 -6.95
C LEU A 127 -1.08 2.10 -7.92
N VAL A 128 -2.18 2.76 -8.26
CA VAL A 128 -2.23 4.03 -8.97
C VAL A 128 -3.12 4.99 -8.19
N ARG A 129 -2.56 6.10 -7.72
CA ARG A 129 -3.28 7.10 -6.92
C ARG A 129 -2.92 8.51 -7.36
N ALA A 130 -3.90 9.40 -7.49
CA ALA A 130 -3.64 10.83 -7.66
C ALA A 130 -3.18 11.45 -6.33
N SER A 131 -2.08 12.20 -6.34
CA SER A 131 -1.68 13.02 -5.19
C SER A 131 -2.70 14.13 -4.95
N ASN A 132 -3.05 14.38 -3.69
CA ASN A 132 -3.96 15.46 -3.32
C ASN A 132 -3.29 16.84 -3.31
N THR A 133 -1.96 16.89 -3.17
CA THR A 133 -1.22 18.14 -2.94
C THR A 133 -0.35 18.56 -4.12
N GLN A 134 -0.11 17.68 -5.09
CA GLN A 134 0.78 17.93 -6.22
C GLN A 134 0.18 17.35 -7.51
N PRO A 135 0.55 17.88 -8.70
CA PRO A 135 0.13 17.35 -10.00
C PRO A 135 0.90 16.06 -10.34
N VAL A 136 0.78 15.04 -9.48
CA VAL A 136 1.54 13.79 -9.55
C VAL A 136 0.61 12.60 -9.37
N ILE A 137 0.82 11.55 -10.16
CA ILE A 137 0.27 10.22 -9.92
C ILE A 137 1.32 9.39 -9.18
N VAL A 138 0.96 8.92 -8.00
CA VAL A 138 1.78 8.03 -7.18
C VAL A 138 1.51 6.59 -7.58
N THR A 139 2.58 5.84 -7.84
CA THR A 139 2.50 4.41 -8.14
C THR A 139 3.46 3.60 -7.27
N ARG A 140 3.08 2.36 -6.97
CA ARG A 140 3.93 1.39 -6.27
C ARG A 140 3.53 -0.01 -6.69
N PHE A 141 4.52 -0.88 -6.84
CA PHE A 141 4.33 -2.25 -7.30
C PHE A 141 5.05 -3.22 -6.39
N GLU A 142 4.45 -4.40 -6.19
CA GLU A 142 5.09 -5.52 -5.51
C GLU A 142 4.82 -6.82 -6.26
N ALA A 143 5.80 -7.72 -6.27
CA ALA A 143 5.65 -9.05 -6.84
C ALA A 143 6.59 -10.08 -6.19
N ARG A 144 6.32 -11.37 -6.42
CA ARG A 144 7.15 -12.48 -5.89
C ARG A 144 8.52 -12.62 -6.54
N THR A 145 8.70 -12.10 -7.76
CA THR A 145 9.97 -12.12 -8.49
C THR A 145 10.27 -10.75 -9.10
N LYS A 146 11.53 -10.48 -9.46
CA LYS A 146 11.94 -9.20 -10.07
C LYS A 146 11.40 -9.05 -11.49
N GLU A 147 11.30 -10.17 -12.21
CA GLU A 147 10.76 -10.26 -13.55
C GLU A 147 9.27 -9.87 -13.51
N ARG A 148 8.52 -10.49 -12.59
CA ARG A 148 7.10 -10.20 -12.41
C ARG A 148 6.84 -8.77 -11.94
N LEU A 149 7.71 -8.25 -11.08
CA LEU A 149 7.65 -6.84 -10.65
C LEU A 149 7.78 -5.92 -11.87
N SER A 150 8.72 -6.21 -12.76
CA SER A 150 8.97 -5.44 -13.98
C SER A 150 7.79 -5.54 -14.96
N GLU A 151 7.21 -6.72 -15.12
CA GLU A 151 6.00 -6.93 -15.93
C GLU A 151 4.81 -6.12 -15.44
N ILE A 152 4.46 -6.23 -14.14
CA ILE A 152 3.33 -5.50 -13.54
C ILE A 152 3.55 -4.00 -13.67
N LYS A 153 4.76 -3.53 -13.31
CA LYS A 153 5.14 -2.12 -13.45
C LYS A 153 4.95 -1.64 -14.88
N ASN A 154 5.53 -2.33 -15.86
CA ASN A 154 5.49 -1.91 -17.26
C ASN A 154 4.07 -1.95 -17.82
N MET A 155 3.28 -2.98 -17.48
CA MET A 155 1.87 -3.08 -17.88
C MET A 155 1.07 -1.86 -17.41
N VAL A 156 1.19 -1.50 -16.13
CA VAL A 156 0.43 -0.39 -15.56
C VAL A 156 0.93 0.95 -16.09
N LEU A 157 2.25 1.18 -16.13
CA LEU A 157 2.82 2.45 -16.60
C LEU A 157 2.54 2.70 -18.08
N SER A 158 2.64 1.67 -18.94
CA SER A 158 2.27 1.79 -20.35
C SER A 158 0.80 2.16 -20.51
N LYS A 159 -0.08 1.56 -19.70
CA LYS A 159 -1.50 1.90 -19.73
C LYS A 159 -1.78 3.34 -19.30
N LEU A 160 -1.06 3.85 -18.31
CA LEU A 160 -1.20 5.26 -17.88
C LEU A 160 -0.78 6.24 -18.99
N LYS A 161 0.27 5.92 -19.75
CA LYS A 161 0.72 6.74 -20.89
C LYS A 161 -0.31 6.80 -22.03
N GLU A 162 -1.16 5.79 -22.19
CA GLU A 162 -2.26 5.84 -23.16
C GLU A 162 -3.37 6.83 -22.74
N PHE A 163 -3.49 7.15 -21.44
CA PHE A 163 -4.52 8.04 -20.93
C PHE A 163 -4.12 9.51 -20.92
N GLY A 164 -2.83 9.82 -20.95
CA GLY A 164 -2.27 11.16 -21.07
C GLY A 164 -0.77 11.23 -20.76
N ASP A 165 -0.20 12.43 -20.88
CA ASP A 165 1.22 12.67 -20.66
C ASP A 165 1.61 12.52 -19.18
N VAL A 166 2.40 11.49 -18.89
CA VAL A 166 2.98 11.22 -17.57
C VAL A 166 4.49 10.97 -17.69
N LYS A 167 5.28 11.64 -16.86
CA LYS A 167 6.75 11.48 -16.83
C LYS A 167 7.19 10.93 -15.49
N ILE A 168 8.10 9.96 -15.47
CA ILE A 168 8.66 9.47 -14.20
C ILE A 168 9.60 10.55 -13.67
N ALA A 169 9.35 11.02 -12.44
CA ALA A 169 10.24 11.97 -11.79
C ALA A 169 11.64 11.32 -11.62
N GLY A 170 12.66 11.90 -12.26
CA GLY A 170 14.03 11.40 -12.23
C GLY A 170 14.56 10.82 -13.55
N ASP A 171 13.74 10.74 -14.61
CA ASP A 171 14.22 10.49 -15.98
C ASP A 171 14.65 11.83 -16.62
N VAL A 172 15.79 12.38 -16.16
CA VAL A 172 16.57 13.44 -16.85
C VAL A 172 18.02 12.99 -16.90
#